data_AF-A0A3C8CAY1-F1
#
_entry.id   AF-A0A3C8CAY1-F1
#
_cell.length_a   1.000
_cell.length_b   1.000
_cell.length_c   1.000
_cell.angle_alpha   90.00
_cell.angle_beta   90.00
_cell.angle_gamma   90.00
#
_symmetry.space_group_name_H-M   'P 1'
#
loop_
_entity.id
_entity.type
_entity.pdbx_description
1 polymer ?
#
loop_
_entity_poly.entity_id
_entity_poly.type
_entity_poly.pdbx_seq_one_letter_code
_entity_poly.pdbx_strand_id
1 'polypeptide(L)'
;MKFKGTALMSAVFLSLVLFYFFVDLPAEQKEKIEKERAEKIFPFETEKVLEFSLAGNGDLIALKRNAPHSWELTRPLSASGDSVEAEAFLSEIENLKKTRVVEENPKDLSIYGLSTPFLKIHFKFENEKEGTLLLGNENPMGGNLYIKRENYPAVMMTPASKSQFEKSVYNFRDKTLLNFSTGTIKRIQIISEKKNLELKKKGEVWKISGDIDAQGDKDAIMNFLQSIQFSRVQEFVDENPDSLEPYGLNPPKLKLILESEKDKIHTLALGNTKEGKGYFGKINDAKNIVLVDTRLFDTLSQKTVEFLDKTLIAFEEKEILALSLRSENETIHLVRGINNNWDIQSPIKTTADLSTLNSLLFDLKEAKITEFIKISLDIPKKFGLDTPQKSFSLKMKDGKTWTLRFGNQTSNGKQVFASRTGESTVFSISKEVVNKLFRSLHDLRNKKLLQFESDEVTKILIKASDKLFELKKKGSEWHLEKPEKIKTKHIGHDLIWTLKGLEFNSIVTPPLPENLAGLNAPLFTISLWKNELEEVAALKVGKLFDPEQEYIVQAGNQQYRVKNKFIEPIPFDLENFMPQ
;
A
#
# COMPACT_ATOMS: atom_id res chain seq x y z
N MET A 1 -6.56 51.79 -49.24
CA MET A 1 -5.53 50.72 -49.19
C MET A 1 -5.29 50.19 -50.60
N LYS A 2 -4.04 50.11 -51.07
CA LYS A 2 -3.69 49.61 -52.42
C LYS A 2 -3.78 48.07 -52.46
N PHE A 3 -4.99 47.54 -52.59
CA PHE A 3 -5.31 46.10 -52.50
C PHE A 3 -4.46 45.22 -53.44
N LYS A 4 -4.12 45.72 -54.64
CA LYS A 4 -3.26 45.00 -55.60
C LYS A 4 -1.80 44.84 -55.13
N GLY A 5 -1.26 45.82 -54.40
CA GLY A 5 0.10 45.74 -53.86
C GLY A 5 0.18 44.78 -52.67
N THR A 6 -0.84 44.77 -51.81
CA THR A 6 -0.92 43.83 -50.68
C THR A 6 -1.11 42.39 -51.15
N ALA A 7 -1.95 42.13 -52.15
CA ALA A 7 -2.13 40.79 -52.71
C ALA A 7 -0.85 40.23 -53.36
N LEU A 8 -0.10 41.07 -54.09
CA LEU A 8 1.19 40.68 -54.68
C LEU A 8 2.23 40.35 -53.60
N MET A 9 2.33 41.19 -52.56
CA MET A 9 3.22 40.96 -51.42
C MET A 9 2.86 39.68 -50.67
N SER A 10 1.58 39.42 -50.44
CA SER A 10 1.12 38.17 -49.81
C SER A 10 1.47 36.95 -50.65
N ALA A 11 1.34 37.02 -51.99
CA ALA A 11 1.73 35.92 -52.88
C ALA A 11 3.24 35.66 -52.87
N VAL A 12 4.06 36.71 -52.88
CA VAL A 12 5.53 36.58 -52.75
C VAL A 12 5.91 35.98 -51.39
N PHE A 13 5.28 36.45 -50.31
CA PHE A 13 5.51 35.89 -48.98
C PHE A 13 5.12 34.41 -48.89
N LEU A 14 3.97 34.02 -49.44
CA LEU A 14 3.53 32.62 -49.50
C LEU A 14 4.51 31.76 -50.30
N SER A 15 5.00 32.26 -51.43
CA SER A 15 6.03 31.58 -52.23
C SER A 15 7.36 31.42 -51.48
N LEU A 16 7.79 32.42 -50.70
CA LEU A 16 9.00 32.32 -49.87
C LEU A 16 8.84 31.33 -48.72
N VAL A 17 7.66 31.31 -48.06
CA VAL A 17 7.35 30.32 -47.02
C VAL A 17 7.33 28.91 -47.61
N LEU A 18 6.70 28.72 -48.78
CA LEU A 18 6.71 27.44 -49.48
C LEU A 18 8.13 27.03 -49.90
N PHE A 19 8.94 27.95 -50.42
CA PHE A 19 10.34 27.67 -50.76
C PHE A 19 11.14 27.25 -49.53
N TYR A 20 11.03 27.97 -48.42
CA TYR A 20 11.70 27.62 -47.17
C TYR A 20 11.28 26.23 -46.66
N PHE A 21 9.98 25.91 -46.64
CA PHE A 21 9.49 24.62 -46.13
C PHE A 21 9.78 23.43 -47.05
N PHE A 22 9.79 23.61 -48.38
CA PHE A 22 9.96 22.51 -49.33
C PHE A 22 11.38 22.36 -49.88
N VAL A 23 12.25 23.38 -49.74
CA VAL A 23 13.62 23.37 -50.28
C VAL A 23 14.66 23.56 -49.17
N ASP A 24 14.64 24.71 -48.48
CA ASP A 24 15.71 25.05 -47.52
C ASP A 24 15.68 24.15 -46.27
N LEU A 25 14.50 23.95 -45.67
CA LEU A 25 14.36 23.14 -44.46
C LEU A 25 14.75 21.66 -44.71
N PRO A 26 14.31 20.97 -45.79
CA PRO A 26 14.81 19.64 -46.12
C PRO A 26 16.31 19.60 -46.47
N ALA A 27 16.85 20.63 -47.12
CA ALA A 27 18.27 20.70 -47.45
C ALA A 27 19.14 20.86 -46.19
N GLU A 28 18.74 21.72 -45.25
CA GLU A 28 19.41 21.89 -43.95
C GLU A 28 19.33 20.62 -43.11
N GLN A 29 18.17 19.94 -43.10
CA GLN A 29 18.02 18.64 -42.45
C GLN A 29 18.94 17.58 -43.07
N LYS A 30 19.02 17.54 -44.40
CA LYS A 30 19.90 16.62 -45.13
C LYS A 30 21.37 16.90 -44.83
N GLU A 31 21.79 18.16 -44.83
CA GLU A 31 23.17 18.56 -44.48
C GLU A 31 23.50 18.17 -43.02
N LYS A 32 22.59 18.38 -42.08
CA LYS A 32 22.75 17.93 -40.69
C LYS A 32 22.89 16.41 -40.59
N ILE A 33 22.04 15.64 -41.27
CA ILE A 33 22.10 14.18 -41.31
C ILE A 33 23.42 13.70 -41.92
N GLU A 34 23.85 14.31 -43.03
CA GLU A 34 25.13 13.97 -43.69
C GLU A 34 26.32 14.30 -42.80
N LYS A 35 26.30 15.44 -42.12
CA LYS A 35 27.32 15.83 -41.15
C LYS A 35 27.37 14.86 -39.96
N GLU A 36 26.23 14.56 -39.35
CA GLU A 36 26.15 13.58 -38.24
C GLU A 36 26.64 12.20 -38.69
N ARG A 37 26.26 11.76 -39.90
CA ARG A 37 26.73 10.49 -40.47
C ARG A 37 28.23 10.49 -40.75
N ALA A 38 28.80 11.62 -41.16
CA ALA A 38 30.23 11.77 -41.41
C ALA A 38 31.05 11.79 -40.11
N GLU A 39 30.46 12.23 -39.00
CA GLU A 39 31.06 12.19 -37.66
C GLU A 39 31.08 10.76 -37.07
N LYS A 40 30.13 9.90 -37.42
CA LYS A 40 30.09 8.51 -36.92
C LYS A 40 31.33 7.71 -37.33
N ILE A 41 31.84 6.89 -36.41
CA ILE A 41 32.95 5.96 -36.66
C ILE A 41 32.53 4.86 -37.63
N PHE A 42 31.36 4.27 -37.37
CA PHE A 42 30.82 3.17 -38.14
C PHE A 42 29.31 3.41 -38.33
N PRO A 43 28.89 4.02 -39.46
CA PRO A 43 27.48 4.33 -39.67
C PRO A 43 26.71 3.08 -40.10
N PHE A 44 25.89 2.54 -39.20
CA PHE A 44 24.93 1.46 -39.44
C PHE A 44 23.64 1.70 -38.65
N GLU A 45 22.64 0.86 -38.86
CA GLU A 45 21.39 0.83 -38.09
C GLU A 45 21.35 -0.47 -37.28
N THR A 46 21.19 -0.35 -35.96
CA THR A 46 21.20 -1.51 -35.03
C THR A 46 20.21 -2.61 -35.41
N GLU A 47 19.03 -2.23 -35.91
CA GLU A 47 17.96 -3.13 -36.34
C GLU A 47 18.38 -4.06 -37.49
N LYS A 48 19.30 -3.61 -38.34
CA LYS A 48 19.79 -4.36 -39.52
C LYS A 48 20.92 -5.33 -39.18
N VAL A 49 21.39 -5.37 -37.94
CA VAL A 49 22.45 -6.30 -37.50
C VAL A 49 21.82 -7.67 -37.23
N LEU A 50 22.23 -8.70 -37.97
CA LEU A 50 21.81 -10.08 -37.78
C LEU A 50 22.72 -10.84 -36.81
N GLU A 51 24.03 -10.62 -36.90
CA GLU A 51 25.01 -11.28 -36.04
C GLU A 51 26.09 -10.26 -35.65
N PHE A 52 26.60 -10.36 -34.43
CA PHE A 52 27.83 -9.68 -34.05
C PHE A 52 28.70 -10.59 -33.20
N SER A 53 30.01 -10.37 -33.28
CA SER A 53 30.98 -11.11 -32.47
C SER A 53 32.10 -10.23 -31.96
N LEU A 54 32.61 -10.59 -30.79
CA LEU A 54 33.66 -9.92 -30.05
C LEU A 54 34.83 -10.88 -29.91
N ALA A 55 35.96 -10.54 -30.54
CA ALA A 55 37.20 -11.27 -30.43
C ALA A 55 38.26 -10.37 -29.76
N GLY A 56 38.63 -10.70 -28.52
CA GLY A 56 39.65 -10.00 -27.74
C GLY A 56 40.59 -10.99 -27.05
N ASN A 57 41.04 -10.68 -25.82
CA ASN A 57 41.93 -11.54 -25.04
C ASN A 57 41.25 -12.75 -24.37
N GLY A 58 39.94 -12.93 -24.54
CA GLY A 58 39.15 -14.03 -23.97
C GLY A 58 38.46 -14.88 -25.03
N ASP A 59 37.43 -15.62 -24.63
CA ASP A 59 36.63 -16.41 -25.55
C ASP A 59 35.96 -15.54 -26.62
N LEU A 60 35.80 -16.10 -27.82
CA LEU A 60 34.95 -15.51 -28.85
C LEU A 60 33.51 -15.48 -28.35
N ILE A 61 32.96 -14.28 -28.19
CA ILE A 61 31.54 -14.09 -27.88
C ILE A 61 30.85 -13.81 -29.21
N ALA A 62 29.87 -14.63 -29.57
CA ALA A 62 29.10 -14.42 -30.80
C ALA A 62 27.61 -14.49 -30.49
N LEU A 63 26.86 -13.51 -31.00
CA LEU A 63 25.42 -13.42 -30.86
C LEU A 63 24.74 -13.39 -32.22
N LYS A 64 23.57 -14.02 -32.29
CA LYS A 64 22.71 -14.07 -33.47
C LYS A 64 21.30 -13.62 -33.13
N ARG A 65 20.73 -12.75 -33.96
CA ARG A 65 19.35 -12.29 -33.87
C ARG A 65 18.44 -13.35 -34.49
N ASN A 66 17.58 -13.96 -33.67
CA ASN A 66 16.62 -14.98 -34.11
C ASN A 66 15.26 -14.38 -34.50
N ALA A 67 14.90 -13.25 -33.90
CA ALA A 67 13.69 -12.49 -34.18
C ALA A 67 13.92 -11.02 -33.77
N PRO A 68 13.03 -10.08 -34.12
CA PRO A 68 13.12 -8.70 -33.61
C PRO A 68 13.29 -8.70 -32.09
N HIS A 69 14.34 -8.04 -31.60
CA HIS A 69 14.72 -7.97 -30.17
C HIS A 69 14.95 -9.32 -29.46
N SER A 70 15.29 -10.37 -30.19
CA SER A 70 15.60 -11.69 -29.64
C SER A 70 16.98 -12.13 -30.08
N TRP A 71 17.92 -12.14 -29.13
CA TRP A 71 19.30 -12.53 -29.35
C TRP A 71 19.61 -13.90 -28.73
N GLU A 72 20.41 -14.68 -29.43
CA GLU A 72 20.96 -15.96 -28.97
C GLU A 72 22.48 -15.86 -28.91
N LEU A 73 23.07 -16.27 -27.80
CA LEU A 73 24.50 -16.49 -27.68
C LEU A 73 24.84 -17.81 -28.38
N THR A 74 25.73 -17.77 -29.35
CA THR A 74 26.16 -18.93 -30.16
C THR A 74 27.59 -19.38 -29.87
N ARG A 75 28.41 -18.50 -29.29
CA ARG A 75 29.78 -18.78 -28.83
C ARG A 75 30.06 -18.12 -27.48
N PRO A 76 30.81 -18.76 -26.57
CA PRO A 76 31.45 -20.08 -26.73
C PRO A 76 30.49 -21.26 -26.61
N LEU A 77 29.27 -21.03 -26.12
CA LEU A 77 28.19 -22.01 -25.95
C LEU A 77 26.88 -21.49 -26.56
N SER A 78 25.90 -22.37 -26.78
CA SER A 78 24.55 -21.99 -27.17
C SER A 78 23.68 -21.72 -25.94
N ALA A 79 23.15 -20.51 -25.84
CA ALA A 79 22.20 -20.10 -24.80
C ALA A 79 21.36 -18.90 -25.25
N SER A 80 20.22 -18.68 -24.59
CA SER A 80 19.47 -17.43 -24.76
C SER A 80 20.35 -16.23 -24.40
N GLY A 81 20.33 -15.21 -25.27
CA GLY A 81 21.06 -13.97 -25.07
C GLY A 81 20.24 -12.96 -24.27
N ASP A 82 20.95 -12.09 -23.57
CA ASP A 82 20.36 -10.89 -22.98
C ASP A 82 20.14 -9.86 -24.10
N SER A 83 18.94 -9.85 -24.66
CA SER A 83 18.61 -8.94 -25.75
C SER A 83 18.77 -7.48 -25.37
N VAL A 84 18.49 -7.10 -24.12
CA VAL A 84 18.59 -5.70 -23.69
C VAL A 84 20.05 -5.26 -23.72
N GLU A 85 20.96 -6.08 -23.18
CA GLU A 85 22.40 -5.81 -23.22
C GLU A 85 22.94 -5.81 -24.65
N ALA A 86 22.50 -6.76 -25.50
CA ALA A 86 22.93 -6.84 -26.89
C ALA A 86 22.53 -5.58 -27.69
N GLU A 87 21.29 -5.12 -27.60
CA GLU A 87 20.84 -3.90 -28.28
C GLU A 87 21.53 -2.65 -27.72
N ALA A 88 21.73 -2.58 -26.40
CA ALA A 88 22.44 -1.46 -25.77
C ALA A 88 23.89 -1.36 -26.29
N PHE A 89 24.57 -2.51 -26.39
CA PHE A 89 25.93 -2.58 -26.93
C PHE A 89 26.00 -2.17 -28.41
N LEU A 90 25.07 -2.63 -29.25
CA LEU A 90 25.03 -2.22 -30.66
C LEU A 90 24.74 -0.72 -30.80
N SER A 91 23.81 -0.19 -30.00
CA SER A 91 23.47 1.24 -29.97
C SER A 91 24.66 2.09 -29.53
N GLU A 92 25.44 1.63 -28.55
CA GLU A 92 26.66 2.28 -28.10
C GLU A 92 27.68 2.41 -29.25
N ILE A 93 27.86 1.35 -30.05
CA ILE A 93 28.76 1.36 -31.21
C ILE A 93 28.22 2.25 -32.33
N GLU A 94 26.91 2.17 -32.62
CA GLU A 94 26.25 3.00 -33.63
C GLU A 94 26.42 4.50 -33.35
N ASN A 95 26.51 4.87 -32.07
CA ASN A 95 26.61 6.25 -31.62
C ASN A 95 28.06 6.73 -31.41
N LEU A 96 29.07 5.89 -31.67
CA LEU A 96 30.47 6.31 -31.60
C LEU A 96 30.77 7.38 -32.65
N LYS A 97 31.32 8.51 -32.18
CA LYS A 97 31.74 9.63 -33.01
C LYS A 97 33.25 9.76 -33.04
N LYS A 98 33.80 10.06 -34.22
CA LYS A 98 35.21 10.36 -34.37
C LYS A 98 35.49 11.77 -33.84
N THR A 99 36.42 11.89 -32.90
CA THR A 99 36.94 13.18 -32.45
C THR A 99 37.89 13.75 -33.50
N ARG A 100 38.76 12.89 -34.06
CA ARG A 100 39.69 13.25 -35.15
C ARG A 100 40.20 12.02 -35.88
N VAL A 101 40.72 12.24 -37.08
CA VAL A 101 41.62 11.31 -37.76
C VAL A 101 43.04 11.56 -37.25
N VAL A 102 43.73 10.51 -36.85
CA VAL A 102 45.10 10.58 -36.29
C VAL A 102 46.13 10.41 -37.40
N GLU A 103 45.94 9.41 -38.25
CA GLU A 103 46.80 9.13 -39.40
C GLU A 103 45.96 8.47 -40.50
N GLU A 104 46.00 9.03 -41.72
CA GLU A 104 45.19 8.54 -42.85
C GLU A 104 45.69 7.21 -43.42
N ASN A 105 47.02 7.01 -43.44
CA ASN A 105 47.67 5.84 -44.04
C ASN A 105 48.86 5.39 -43.17
N PRO A 106 48.59 4.80 -42.00
CA PRO A 106 49.64 4.40 -41.05
C PRO A 106 50.56 3.33 -41.63
N LYS A 107 51.87 3.53 -41.47
CA LYS A 107 52.88 2.52 -41.83
C LYS A 107 53.01 1.41 -40.77
N ASP A 108 52.69 1.74 -39.51
CA ASP A 108 52.79 0.83 -38.38
C ASP A 108 51.57 0.99 -37.45
N LEU A 109 50.70 -0.03 -37.43
CA LEU A 109 49.50 -0.05 -36.59
C LEU A 109 49.78 -0.42 -35.13
N SER A 110 50.98 -0.93 -34.81
CA SER A 110 51.34 -1.35 -33.45
C SER A 110 51.42 -0.18 -32.47
N ILE A 111 51.80 1.00 -32.95
CA ILE A 111 51.84 2.26 -32.18
C ILE A 111 50.47 2.58 -31.56
N TYR A 112 49.40 2.25 -32.28
CA TYR A 112 48.02 2.47 -31.86
C TYR A 112 47.41 1.26 -31.15
N GLY A 113 48.16 0.15 -31.01
CA GLY A 113 47.64 -1.13 -30.55
C GLY A 113 46.60 -1.73 -31.49
N LEU A 114 46.64 -1.41 -32.79
CA LEU A 114 45.68 -1.89 -33.81
C LEU A 114 46.22 -3.06 -34.64
N SER A 115 47.51 -3.40 -34.51
CA SER A 115 48.07 -4.65 -35.06
C SER A 115 47.56 -5.88 -34.30
N THR A 116 47.43 -5.75 -32.98
CA THR A 116 46.79 -6.69 -32.05
C THR A 116 45.75 -5.92 -31.25
N PRO A 117 44.57 -5.64 -31.85
CA PRO A 117 43.53 -4.85 -31.20
C PRO A 117 43.10 -5.52 -29.89
N PHE A 118 42.77 -4.73 -28.86
CA PHE A 118 42.24 -5.31 -27.63
C PHE A 118 40.86 -5.93 -27.85
N LEU A 119 40.14 -5.42 -28.86
CA LEU A 119 38.85 -5.96 -29.27
C LEU A 119 38.64 -5.76 -30.78
N LYS A 120 38.30 -6.85 -31.46
CA LYS A 120 37.77 -6.89 -32.82
C LYS A 120 36.28 -7.16 -32.75
N ILE A 121 35.47 -6.24 -33.25
CA ILE A 121 34.01 -6.39 -33.32
C ILE A 121 33.62 -6.61 -34.77
N HIS A 122 33.03 -7.76 -35.05
CA HIS A 122 32.57 -8.13 -36.38
C HIS A 122 31.04 -8.14 -36.42
N PHE A 123 30.46 -7.62 -37.50
CA PHE A 123 29.02 -7.51 -37.72
C PHE A 123 28.65 -8.16 -39.05
N LYS A 124 27.51 -8.84 -39.05
CA LYS A 124 26.82 -9.30 -40.26
C LYS A 124 25.45 -8.66 -40.34
N PHE A 125 25.14 -8.04 -41.47
CA PHE A 125 23.90 -7.30 -41.69
C PHE A 125 22.89 -8.10 -42.54
N GLU A 126 21.63 -7.67 -42.53
CA GLU A 126 20.53 -8.29 -43.32
C GLU A 126 20.82 -8.42 -44.82
N ASN A 127 21.57 -7.47 -45.37
CA ASN A 127 21.96 -7.45 -46.79
C ASN A 127 23.22 -8.26 -47.09
N GLU A 128 23.59 -9.18 -46.21
CA GLU A 128 24.81 -10.00 -46.25
C GLU A 128 26.12 -9.22 -46.25
N LYS A 129 26.08 -7.89 -46.06
CA LYS A 129 27.30 -7.11 -45.87
C LYS A 129 27.88 -7.44 -44.52
N GLU A 130 29.20 -7.38 -44.47
CA GLU A 130 29.97 -7.56 -43.25
C GLU A 130 30.78 -6.30 -42.96
N GLY A 131 31.04 -6.09 -41.68
CA GLY A 131 31.80 -4.96 -41.19
C GLY A 131 32.62 -5.34 -39.98
N THR A 132 33.80 -4.75 -39.85
CA THR A 132 34.69 -5.00 -38.74
C THR A 132 35.24 -3.70 -38.19
N LEU A 133 35.18 -3.56 -36.87
CA LEU A 133 35.76 -2.48 -36.10
C LEU A 133 36.89 -3.02 -35.22
N LEU A 134 38.06 -2.37 -35.30
CA LEU A 134 39.26 -2.69 -34.55
C LEU A 134 39.46 -1.62 -33.49
N LEU A 135 39.47 -1.99 -32.22
CA LEU A 135 39.69 -1.08 -31.11
C LEU A 135 41.09 -1.32 -30.52
N GLY A 136 41.88 -0.25 -30.42
CA GLY A 136 43.29 -0.27 -30.03
C GLY A 136 43.52 0.33 -28.63
N ASN A 137 44.73 0.85 -28.42
CA ASN A 137 45.11 1.40 -27.12
C ASN A 137 44.33 2.68 -26.77
N GLU A 138 44.25 2.95 -25.47
CA GLU A 138 43.83 4.26 -24.99
C GLU A 138 44.94 5.28 -25.31
N ASN A 139 44.52 6.48 -25.67
CA ASN A 139 45.42 7.60 -25.81
C ASN A 139 46.14 7.84 -24.47
N PRO A 140 47.48 8.00 -24.43
CA PRO A 140 48.22 8.32 -23.22
C PRO A 140 47.73 9.56 -22.46
N MET A 141 47.08 10.51 -23.14
CA MET A 141 46.48 11.70 -22.52
C MET A 141 45.09 11.43 -21.89
N GLY A 142 44.58 10.20 -21.97
CA GLY A 142 43.29 9.78 -21.45
C GLY A 142 42.08 10.12 -22.32
N GLY A 143 40.95 9.48 -22.00
CA GLY A 143 39.61 9.84 -22.49
C GLY A 143 39.29 9.50 -23.95
N ASN A 144 40.18 8.82 -24.68
CA ASN A 144 39.92 8.42 -26.07
C ASN A 144 40.57 7.07 -26.40
N LEU A 145 39.94 6.31 -27.30
CA LEU A 145 40.49 5.09 -27.89
C LEU A 145 40.94 5.32 -29.34
N TYR A 146 42.04 4.68 -29.74
CA TYR A 146 42.35 4.49 -31.15
C TYR A 146 41.42 3.44 -31.75
N ILE A 147 40.86 3.73 -32.92
CA ILE A 147 39.87 2.87 -33.56
C ILE A 147 40.00 2.92 -35.08
N LYS A 148 39.79 1.77 -35.73
CA LYS A 148 39.93 1.63 -37.18
C LYS A 148 38.87 0.68 -37.73
N ARG A 149 38.29 1.01 -38.88
CA ARG A 149 37.49 0.04 -39.66
C ARG A 149 38.43 -0.84 -40.47
N GLU A 150 38.20 -2.14 -40.54
CA GLU A 150 39.12 -3.07 -41.21
C GLU A 150 39.40 -2.65 -42.67
N ASN A 151 38.35 -2.34 -43.42
CA ASN A 151 38.41 -1.94 -44.84
C ASN A 151 38.58 -0.42 -45.09
N TYR A 152 39.09 0.34 -44.10
CA TYR A 152 39.39 1.77 -44.24
C TYR A 152 40.77 2.08 -43.65
N PRO A 153 41.68 2.75 -44.38
CA PRO A 153 43.07 2.88 -43.95
C PRO A 153 43.26 3.76 -42.72
N ALA A 154 42.43 4.80 -42.53
CA ALA A 154 42.66 5.80 -41.51
C ALA A 154 42.44 5.30 -40.07
N VAL A 155 43.35 5.69 -39.18
CA VAL A 155 43.24 5.53 -37.72
C VAL A 155 42.51 6.75 -37.17
N MET A 156 41.45 6.50 -36.41
CA MET A 156 40.61 7.53 -35.80
C MET A 156 40.72 7.47 -34.28
N MET A 157 40.29 8.55 -33.63
CA MET A 157 40.06 8.59 -32.19
C MET A 157 38.57 8.78 -31.89
N THR A 158 38.07 8.09 -30.87
CA THR A 158 36.70 8.23 -30.35
C THR A 158 36.74 8.46 -28.84
N PRO A 159 35.85 9.28 -28.27
CA PRO A 159 35.81 9.53 -26.83
C PRO A 159 35.17 8.33 -26.12
N ALA A 160 35.99 7.35 -25.73
CA ALA A 160 35.58 6.11 -25.08
C ALA A 160 36.76 5.52 -24.28
N SER A 161 36.48 4.53 -23.43
CA SER A 161 37.48 3.76 -22.67
C SER A 161 37.40 2.26 -22.96
N LYS A 162 38.46 1.50 -22.67
CA LYS A 162 38.47 0.04 -22.87
C LYS A 162 37.36 -0.64 -22.05
N SER A 163 37.18 -0.22 -20.80
CA SER A 163 36.21 -0.78 -19.86
C SER A 163 34.76 -0.76 -20.36
N GLN A 164 34.42 0.17 -21.26
CA GLN A 164 33.10 0.27 -21.88
C GLN A 164 32.78 -0.94 -22.75
N PHE A 165 33.80 -1.50 -23.41
CA PHE A 165 33.68 -2.61 -24.35
C PHE A 165 34.17 -3.95 -23.78
N GLU A 166 34.67 -3.97 -22.55
CA GLU A 166 35.03 -5.19 -21.82
C GLU A 166 33.76 -5.92 -21.37
N LYS A 167 33.20 -6.71 -22.29
CA LYS A 167 32.04 -7.56 -22.04
C LYS A 167 32.48 -9.02 -21.95
N SER A 168 31.83 -9.74 -21.05
CA SER A 168 31.98 -11.19 -20.87
C SER A 168 30.77 -11.94 -21.41
N VAL A 169 30.90 -13.27 -21.53
CA VAL A 169 29.78 -14.16 -21.84
C VAL A 169 28.60 -13.94 -20.90
N TYR A 170 28.86 -13.67 -19.61
CA TYR A 170 27.82 -13.41 -18.61
C TYR A 170 26.99 -12.15 -18.93
N ASN A 171 27.62 -11.09 -19.46
CA ASN A 171 26.90 -9.85 -19.79
C ASN A 171 25.82 -10.13 -20.84
N PHE A 172 26.18 -10.87 -21.88
CA PHE A 172 25.33 -11.14 -23.04
C PHE A 172 24.44 -12.39 -22.91
N ARG A 173 24.54 -13.16 -21.82
CA ARG A 173 23.67 -14.32 -21.58
C ARG A 173 22.43 -13.89 -20.79
N ASP A 174 21.28 -14.49 -21.11
CA ASP A 174 20.04 -14.28 -20.36
C ASP A 174 20.22 -14.72 -18.90
N LYS A 175 20.05 -13.78 -17.98
CA LYS A 175 20.21 -13.97 -16.54
C LYS A 175 18.87 -14.25 -15.84
N THR A 176 17.77 -14.39 -16.59
CA THR A 176 16.44 -14.68 -16.04
C THR A 176 16.46 -16.01 -15.29
N LEU A 177 16.13 -15.98 -13.98
CA LEU A 177 16.14 -17.18 -13.16
C LEU A 177 14.92 -18.07 -13.43
N LEU A 178 13.72 -17.50 -13.35
CA LEU A 178 12.46 -18.19 -13.64
C LEU A 178 11.54 -17.29 -14.45
N ASN A 179 11.14 -17.74 -15.64
CA ASN A 179 10.24 -17.00 -16.52
C ASN A 179 8.77 -17.44 -16.33
N PHE A 180 8.05 -16.72 -15.48
CA PHE A 180 6.62 -16.92 -15.21
C PHE A 180 5.90 -15.58 -15.02
N SER A 181 4.56 -15.61 -15.09
CA SER A 181 3.70 -14.47 -14.74
C SER A 181 3.08 -14.70 -13.37
N THR A 182 3.26 -13.75 -12.44
CA THR A 182 2.79 -13.87 -11.06
C THR A 182 1.28 -14.08 -10.97
N GLY A 183 0.51 -13.40 -11.83
CA GLY A 183 -0.95 -13.50 -11.88
C GLY A 183 -1.48 -14.87 -12.32
N THR A 184 -0.66 -15.66 -13.01
CA THR A 184 -1.05 -17.01 -13.49
C THR A 184 -0.69 -18.13 -12.52
N ILE A 185 0.01 -17.84 -11.42
CA ILE A 185 0.39 -18.87 -10.45
C ILE A 185 -0.81 -19.26 -9.61
N LYS A 186 -1.13 -20.56 -9.58
CA LYS A 186 -2.21 -21.14 -8.77
C LYS A 186 -1.69 -21.94 -7.57
N ARG A 187 -0.42 -22.34 -7.57
CA ARG A 187 0.18 -23.09 -6.47
C ARG A 187 1.64 -22.73 -6.26
N ILE A 188 2.03 -22.64 -5.00
CA ILE A 188 3.41 -22.42 -4.57
C ILE A 188 3.72 -23.52 -3.56
N GLN A 189 4.81 -24.25 -3.75
CA GLN A 189 5.34 -25.17 -2.75
C GLN A 189 6.79 -24.85 -2.44
N ILE A 190 7.13 -24.87 -1.14
CA ILE A 190 8.50 -24.74 -0.66
C ILE A 190 8.79 -25.93 0.25
N ILE A 191 9.78 -26.73 -0.14
CA ILE A 191 10.16 -27.96 0.55
C ILE A 191 11.60 -27.81 1.06
N SER A 192 11.82 -28.11 2.33
CA SER A 192 13.13 -28.15 2.99
C SER A 192 13.06 -29.10 4.19
N GLU A 193 14.19 -29.44 4.81
CA GLU A 193 14.22 -30.31 6.00
C GLU A 193 13.34 -29.81 7.16
N LYS A 194 13.26 -28.48 7.33
CA LYS A 194 12.57 -27.84 8.47
C LYS A 194 11.17 -27.35 8.14
N LYS A 195 10.79 -27.31 6.86
CA LYS A 195 9.61 -26.59 6.39
C LYS A 195 9.06 -27.22 5.12
N ASN A 196 7.76 -27.53 5.14
CA ASN A 196 6.96 -27.81 3.96
C ASN A 196 5.80 -26.80 3.94
N LEU A 197 5.88 -25.82 3.04
CA LEU A 197 4.84 -24.80 2.84
C LEU A 197 4.15 -25.06 1.51
N GLU A 198 2.83 -25.07 1.51
CA GLU A 198 2.05 -25.08 0.27
C GLU A 198 0.98 -23.99 0.32
N LEU A 199 0.95 -23.16 -0.71
CA LEU A 199 -0.08 -22.16 -0.96
C LEU A 199 -0.85 -22.58 -2.22
N LYS A 200 -2.18 -22.56 -2.16
CA LYS A 200 -3.07 -22.91 -3.27
C LYS A 200 -4.12 -21.82 -3.46
N LYS A 201 -4.25 -21.34 -4.69
CA LYS A 201 -5.28 -20.38 -5.09
C LYS A 201 -6.59 -21.14 -5.37
N LYS A 202 -7.67 -20.78 -4.67
CA LYS A 202 -9.04 -21.30 -4.89
C LYS A 202 -9.96 -20.12 -5.23
N GLY A 203 -10.30 -19.97 -6.52
CA GLY A 203 -10.90 -18.73 -7.01
C GLY A 203 -9.91 -17.58 -6.87
N GLU A 204 -10.32 -16.49 -6.21
CA GLU A 204 -9.44 -15.33 -5.95
C GLU A 204 -8.74 -15.37 -4.58
N VAL A 205 -8.96 -16.42 -3.79
CA VAL A 205 -8.45 -16.52 -2.42
C VAL A 205 -7.27 -17.48 -2.38
N TRP A 206 -6.17 -17.04 -1.76
CA TRP A 206 -5.05 -17.90 -1.42
C TRP A 206 -5.35 -18.67 -0.14
N LYS A 207 -5.11 -19.98 -0.16
CA LYS A 207 -5.19 -20.87 0.99
C LYS A 207 -3.81 -21.42 1.30
N ILE A 208 -3.49 -21.51 2.57
CA ILE A 208 -2.26 -22.13 3.05
C ILE A 208 -2.60 -23.56 3.47
N SER A 209 -2.11 -24.54 2.72
CA SER A 209 -2.29 -25.96 3.00
C SER A 209 -1.51 -26.39 4.25
N GLY A 210 -2.12 -27.27 5.05
CA GLY A 210 -1.65 -27.78 6.35
C GLY A 210 -2.85 -28.07 7.26
N ASP A 211 -2.62 -28.29 8.57
CA ASP A 211 -3.68 -28.63 9.54
C ASP A 211 -4.74 -27.53 9.80
N ILE A 212 -4.71 -26.39 9.09
CA ILE A 212 -5.42 -25.18 9.49
C ILE A 212 -6.18 -24.40 8.40
N ASP A 213 -6.12 -24.82 7.13
CA ASP A 213 -6.86 -24.22 5.98
C ASP A 213 -7.05 -22.68 6.06
N ALA A 214 -5.97 -21.96 6.37
CA ALA A 214 -6.01 -20.52 6.65
C ALA A 214 -5.91 -19.69 5.37
N GLN A 215 -6.52 -18.49 5.40
CA GLN A 215 -6.46 -17.54 4.29
C GLN A 215 -5.08 -16.87 4.22
N GLY A 216 -4.51 -16.88 3.02
CA GLY A 216 -3.26 -16.22 2.71
C GLY A 216 -3.48 -14.75 2.33
N ASP A 217 -2.55 -13.90 2.75
CA ASP A 217 -2.49 -12.49 2.38
C ASP A 217 -2.09 -12.36 0.90
N LYS A 218 -2.99 -11.79 0.10
CA LYS A 218 -2.82 -11.65 -1.36
C LYS A 218 -1.59 -10.81 -1.71
N ASP A 219 -1.35 -9.73 -0.97
CA ASP A 219 -0.29 -8.78 -1.27
C ASP A 219 1.08 -9.35 -0.85
N ALA A 220 1.15 -10.00 0.32
CA ALA A 220 2.35 -10.69 0.77
C ALA A 220 2.78 -11.79 -0.23
N ILE A 221 1.82 -12.59 -0.71
CA ILE A 221 2.08 -13.64 -1.70
C ILE A 221 2.49 -13.05 -3.06
N MET A 222 1.85 -11.96 -3.50
CA MET A 222 2.23 -11.26 -4.73
C MET A 222 3.66 -10.72 -4.65
N ASN A 223 4.02 -10.05 -3.56
CA ASN A 223 5.37 -9.51 -3.34
C ASN A 223 6.42 -10.62 -3.29
N PHE A 224 6.09 -11.76 -2.69
CA PHE A 224 6.94 -12.96 -2.69
C PHE A 224 7.18 -13.49 -4.10
N LEU A 225 6.12 -13.64 -4.91
CA LEU A 225 6.24 -14.08 -6.30
C LEU A 225 7.03 -13.10 -7.17
N GLN A 226 6.83 -11.79 -6.99
CA GLN A 226 7.59 -10.76 -7.70
C GLN A 226 9.09 -10.81 -7.35
N SER A 227 9.43 -11.00 -6.06
CA SER A 227 10.82 -11.14 -5.62
C SER A 227 11.52 -12.29 -6.34
N ILE A 228 10.82 -13.41 -6.56
CA ILE A 228 11.32 -14.55 -7.33
C ILE A 228 11.42 -14.22 -8.83
N GLN A 229 10.38 -13.60 -9.41
CA GLN A 229 10.33 -13.25 -10.83
C GLN A 229 11.47 -12.30 -11.26
N PHE A 230 11.81 -11.34 -10.39
CA PHE A 230 12.88 -10.38 -10.64
C PHE A 230 14.27 -10.88 -10.20
N SER A 231 14.35 -12.06 -9.60
CA SER A 231 15.65 -12.68 -9.31
C SER A 231 16.41 -13.00 -10.60
N ARG A 232 17.73 -12.90 -10.51
CA ARG A 232 18.65 -13.11 -11.62
C ARG A 232 19.75 -14.09 -11.22
N VAL A 233 20.24 -14.84 -12.19
CA VAL A 233 21.46 -15.64 -12.06
C VAL A 233 22.63 -14.70 -11.81
N GLN A 234 23.40 -14.95 -10.74
CA GLN A 234 24.61 -14.19 -10.44
C GLN A 234 25.84 -14.74 -11.19
N GLU A 235 25.88 -16.05 -11.39
CA GLU A 235 27.00 -16.75 -12.03
C GLU A 235 26.50 -18.06 -12.65
N PHE A 236 27.05 -18.43 -13.81
CA PHE A 236 26.90 -19.77 -14.38
C PHE A 236 28.12 -20.59 -13.95
N VAL A 237 27.92 -21.54 -13.04
CA VAL A 237 29.01 -22.20 -12.29
C VAL A 237 29.54 -23.41 -13.05
N ASP A 238 28.65 -24.25 -13.57
CA ASP A 238 29.00 -25.48 -14.25
C ASP A 238 27.93 -25.79 -15.30
N GLU A 239 28.30 -25.88 -16.58
CA GLU A 239 27.34 -26.13 -17.65
C GLU A 239 26.86 -27.59 -17.68
N ASN A 240 27.71 -28.53 -17.29
CA ASN A 240 27.48 -29.97 -17.40
C ASN A 240 28.12 -30.70 -16.20
N PRO A 241 27.54 -30.59 -15.00
CA PRO A 241 28.09 -31.22 -13.81
C PRO A 241 28.01 -32.75 -13.88
N ASP A 242 29.11 -33.44 -13.56
CA ASP A 242 29.13 -34.90 -13.43
C ASP A 242 28.32 -35.41 -12.23
N SER A 243 28.22 -34.59 -11.16
CA SER A 243 27.46 -34.90 -9.95
C SER A 243 26.84 -33.64 -9.34
N LEU A 244 25.66 -33.80 -8.72
CA LEU A 244 24.95 -32.75 -7.98
C LEU A 244 25.34 -32.67 -6.49
N GLU A 245 26.10 -33.66 -6.00
CA GLU A 245 26.48 -33.77 -4.58
C GLU A 245 27.38 -32.63 -4.10
N PRO A 246 28.44 -32.19 -4.82
CA PRO A 246 29.30 -31.10 -4.38
C PRO A 246 28.52 -29.79 -4.15
N TYR A 247 27.49 -29.60 -4.99
CA TYR A 247 26.61 -28.44 -4.95
C TYR A 247 25.51 -28.55 -3.89
N GLY A 248 25.37 -29.70 -3.21
CA GLY A 248 24.31 -29.94 -2.23
C GLY A 248 22.91 -29.93 -2.87
N LEU A 249 22.79 -30.41 -4.11
CA LEU A 249 21.54 -30.45 -4.89
C LEU A 249 20.95 -31.87 -4.99
N ASN A 250 21.53 -32.84 -4.30
CA ASN A 250 21.04 -34.22 -4.18
C ASN A 250 21.23 -34.77 -2.74
N PRO A 251 20.26 -34.56 -1.82
CA PRO A 251 19.06 -33.75 -1.98
C PRO A 251 19.33 -32.24 -1.84
N PRO A 252 18.48 -31.36 -2.40
CA PRO A 252 18.60 -29.92 -2.21
C PRO A 252 18.20 -29.49 -0.79
N LYS A 253 18.82 -28.42 -0.28
CA LYS A 253 18.47 -27.81 1.02
C LYS A 253 17.09 -27.17 1.00
N LEU A 254 16.71 -26.59 -0.14
CA LEU A 254 15.42 -25.97 -0.35
C LEU A 254 14.97 -26.16 -1.81
N LYS A 255 13.70 -26.48 -2.03
CA LYS A 255 13.09 -26.60 -3.35
C LYS A 255 11.82 -25.77 -3.43
N LEU A 256 11.78 -24.83 -4.39
CA LEU A 256 10.60 -24.09 -4.80
C LEU A 256 9.94 -24.79 -5.99
N ILE A 257 8.62 -24.88 -5.96
CA ILE A 257 7.78 -25.35 -7.07
C ILE A 257 6.66 -24.33 -7.26
N LEU A 258 6.51 -23.78 -8.46
CA LEU A 258 5.40 -22.92 -8.85
C LEU A 258 4.59 -23.62 -9.94
N GLU A 259 3.28 -23.70 -9.75
CA GLU A 259 2.33 -24.26 -10.73
C GLU A 259 1.47 -23.13 -11.29
N SER A 260 1.44 -23.00 -12.61
CA SER A 260 0.62 -22.00 -13.30
C SER A 260 -0.76 -22.56 -13.67
N GLU A 261 -1.71 -21.71 -14.04
CA GLU A 261 -3.07 -22.09 -14.47
C GLU A 261 -3.08 -23.10 -15.65
N LYS A 262 -2.08 -23.03 -16.53
CA LYS A 262 -1.89 -23.96 -17.66
C LYS A 262 -1.08 -25.23 -17.30
N ASP A 263 -1.04 -25.59 -16.01
CA ASP A 263 -0.25 -26.71 -15.46
C ASP A 263 1.26 -26.65 -15.77
N LYS A 264 1.76 -25.46 -16.17
CA LYS A 264 3.19 -25.23 -16.35
C LYS A 264 3.86 -25.16 -14.99
N ILE A 265 4.84 -26.04 -14.79
CA ILE A 265 5.60 -26.15 -13.55
C ILE A 265 6.95 -25.43 -13.73
N HIS A 266 7.28 -24.60 -12.76
CA HIS A 266 8.60 -23.98 -12.61
C HIS A 266 9.23 -24.49 -11.32
N THR A 267 10.48 -24.94 -11.38
CA THR A 267 11.20 -25.42 -10.19
C THR A 267 12.52 -24.70 -10.01
N LEU A 268 12.88 -24.47 -8.75
CA LEU A 268 14.19 -23.98 -8.35
C LEU A 268 14.64 -24.77 -7.13
N ALA A 269 15.74 -25.50 -7.27
CA ALA A 269 16.39 -26.22 -6.17
C ALA A 269 17.64 -25.43 -5.73
N LEU A 270 17.81 -25.21 -4.43
CA LEU A 270 18.94 -24.53 -3.82
C LEU A 270 19.72 -25.47 -2.90
N GLY A 271 21.04 -25.46 -3.04
CA GLY A 271 21.95 -26.36 -2.35
C GLY A 271 22.91 -25.66 -1.37
N ASN A 272 24.19 -26.02 -1.43
CA ASN A 272 25.25 -25.45 -0.61
C ASN A 272 25.55 -23.98 -0.97
N THR A 273 26.16 -23.27 -0.02
CA THR A 273 26.63 -21.90 -0.25
C THR A 273 28.03 -21.91 -0.85
N LYS A 274 28.31 -20.96 -1.75
CA LYS A 274 29.65 -20.68 -2.28
C LYS A 274 30.29 -19.57 -1.45
N GLU A 275 30.96 -19.92 -0.34
CA GLU A 275 31.74 -18.99 0.50
C GLU A 275 30.96 -17.72 0.92
N GLY A 276 29.64 -17.83 1.15
CA GLY A 276 28.79 -16.69 1.53
C GLY A 276 28.43 -15.72 0.39
N LYS A 277 28.90 -15.96 -0.85
CA LYS A 277 28.55 -15.12 -2.02
C LYS A 277 27.15 -15.41 -2.57
N GLY A 278 26.67 -16.63 -2.38
CA GLY A 278 25.37 -17.09 -2.89
C GLY A 278 25.15 -18.58 -2.63
N TYR A 279 24.08 -19.11 -3.20
CA TYR A 279 23.70 -20.52 -3.13
C TYR A 279 23.77 -21.15 -4.52
N PHE A 280 24.24 -22.40 -4.60
CA PHE A 280 24.13 -23.16 -5.84
C PHE A 280 22.67 -23.46 -6.13
N GLY A 281 22.27 -23.26 -7.37
CA GLY A 281 20.90 -23.38 -7.84
C GLY A 281 20.79 -24.27 -9.07
N LYS A 282 19.69 -25.02 -9.17
CA LYS A 282 19.27 -25.73 -10.38
C LYS A 282 17.85 -25.31 -10.74
N ILE A 283 17.67 -24.93 -11.99
CA ILE A 283 16.43 -24.34 -12.52
C ILE A 283 15.74 -25.36 -13.41
N ASN A 284 14.47 -25.67 -13.15
CA ASN A 284 13.70 -26.66 -13.91
C ASN A 284 14.51 -27.97 -14.08
N ASP A 285 14.52 -28.51 -15.30
CA ASP A 285 15.33 -29.65 -15.69
C ASP A 285 16.63 -29.25 -16.41
N ALA A 286 17.05 -27.98 -16.29
CA ALA A 286 18.28 -27.49 -16.91
C ALA A 286 19.51 -28.24 -16.37
N LYS A 287 20.46 -28.55 -17.24
CA LYS A 287 21.67 -29.30 -16.86
C LYS A 287 22.61 -28.49 -15.98
N ASN A 288 22.78 -27.21 -16.31
CA ASN A 288 23.75 -26.34 -15.68
C ASN A 288 23.41 -25.97 -14.23
N ILE A 289 24.46 -25.66 -13.47
CA ILE A 289 24.40 -25.13 -12.11
C ILE A 289 24.65 -23.63 -12.16
N VAL A 290 23.81 -22.89 -11.45
CA VAL A 290 23.93 -21.43 -11.32
C VAL A 290 24.24 -21.05 -9.89
N LEU A 291 24.74 -19.84 -9.69
CA LEU A 291 24.78 -19.19 -8.39
C LEU A 291 23.64 -18.18 -8.28
N VAL A 292 22.93 -18.20 -7.17
CA VAL A 292 21.87 -17.23 -6.85
C VAL A 292 22.18 -16.46 -5.57
N ASP A 293 21.66 -15.23 -5.52
CA ASP A 293 21.87 -14.30 -4.41
C ASP A 293 21.32 -14.85 -3.08
N THR A 294 21.99 -14.53 -1.96
CA THR A 294 21.56 -14.93 -0.62
C THR A 294 20.15 -14.42 -0.27
N ARG A 295 19.77 -13.24 -0.78
CA ARG A 295 18.42 -12.67 -0.58
C ARG A 295 17.31 -13.56 -1.10
N LEU A 296 17.56 -14.33 -2.16
CA LEU A 296 16.57 -15.28 -2.68
C LEU A 296 16.37 -16.44 -1.70
N PHE A 297 17.46 -16.97 -1.12
CA PHE A 297 17.35 -18.01 -0.10
C PHE A 297 16.58 -17.51 1.14
N ASP A 298 16.86 -16.30 1.61
CA ASP A 298 16.14 -15.68 2.72
C ASP A 298 14.64 -15.51 2.40
N THR A 299 14.33 -15.07 1.18
CA THR A 299 12.96 -14.93 0.69
C THR A 299 12.22 -16.26 0.72
N LEU A 300 12.81 -17.34 0.20
CA LEU A 300 12.20 -18.67 0.21
C LEU A 300 12.10 -19.28 1.63
N SER A 301 12.97 -18.83 2.54
CA SER A 301 13.03 -19.28 3.94
C SER A 301 12.06 -18.56 4.88
N GLN A 302 11.32 -17.54 4.41
CA GLN A 302 10.32 -16.82 5.21
C GLN A 302 9.32 -17.77 5.91
N LYS A 303 8.88 -17.44 7.13
CA LYS A 303 8.00 -18.32 7.90
C LYS A 303 6.59 -18.37 7.28
N THR A 304 5.87 -19.48 7.45
CA THR A 304 4.47 -19.63 7.00
C THR A 304 3.57 -18.49 7.46
N VAL A 305 3.82 -17.99 8.67
CA VAL A 305 3.07 -16.88 9.28
C VAL A 305 3.16 -15.56 8.52
N GLU A 306 4.19 -15.35 7.71
CA GLU A 306 4.33 -14.12 6.89
C GLU A 306 3.31 -14.06 5.75
N PHE A 307 2.78 -15.21 5.35
CA PHE A 307 1.80 -15.32 4.27
C PHE A 307 0.36 -15.30 4.76
N LEU A 308 0.10 -15.25 6.08
CA LEU A 308 -1.25 -15.26 6.62
C LEU A 308 -1.92 -13.89 6.54
N ASP A 309 -3.21 -13.87 6.22
CA ASP A 309 -4.04 -12.66 6.19
C ASP A 309 -4.11 -12.02 7.59
N LYS A 310 -3.57 -10.80 7.69
CA LYS A 310 -3.49 -10.05 8.96
C LYS A 310 -4.79 -9.31 9.30
N THR A 311 -5.83 -9.40 8.50
CA THR A 311 -7.15 -8.86 8.82
C THR A 311 -7.69 -9.50 10.09
N LEU A 312 -8.09 -8.72 11.11
CA LEU A 312 -8.58 -9.29 12.37
C LEU A 312 -9.95 -9.96 12.23
N ILE A 313 -10.85 -9.34 11.48
CA ILE A 313 -12.18 -9.87 11.16
C ILE A 313 -12.75 -9.12 9.96
N ALA A 314 -13.42 -9.84 9.05
CA ALA A 314 -14.16 -9.25 7.94
C ALA A 314 -15.66 -9.45 8.14
N PHE A 315 -16.44 -8.37 8.05
CA PHE A 315 -17.89 -8.38 8.23
C PHE A 315 -18.57 -7.21 7.52
N GLU A 316 -19.87 -7.34 7.27
CA GLU A 316 -20.73 -6.24 6.81
C GLU A 316 -21.57 -5.72 7.99
N GLU A 317 -21.51 -4.42 8.28
CA GLU A 317 -22.15 -3.83 9.46
C GLU A 317 -23.66 -4.08 9.51
N LYS A 318 -24.35 -3.95 8.37
CA LYS A 318 -25.80 -4.21 8.24
C LYS A 318 -26.19 -5.65 8.59
N GLU A 319 -25.25 -6.59 8.59
CA GLU A 319 -25.47 -8.00 8.89
C GLU A 319 -25.29 -8.32 10.38
N ILE A 320 -24.82 -7.37 11.19
CA ILE A 320 -24.66 -7.55 12.64
C ILE A 320 -26.03 -7.41 13.33
N LEU A 321 -26.44 -8.42 14.08
CA LEU A 321 -27.65 -8.42 14.92
C LEU A 321 -27.37 -8.03 16.37
N ALA A 322 -26.22 -8.45 16.91
CA ALA A 322 -25.83 -8.14 18.27
C ALA A 322 -24.31 -8.14 18.41
N LEU A 323 -23.81 -7.41 19.40
CA LEU A 323 -22.41 -7.50 19.81
C LEU A 323 -22.28 -7.55 21.34
N SER A 324 -21.21 -8.18 21.80
CA SER A 324 -20.91 -8.31 23.23
C SER A 324 -19.46 -7.97 23.51
N LEU A 325 -19.26 -7.09 24.48
CA LEU A 325 -17.96 -6.69 25.00
C LEU A 325 -17.85 -7.21 26.44
N ARG A 326 -17.04 -8.24 26.65
CA ARG A 326 -16.74 -8.73 28.00
C ARG A 326 -15.35 -8.28 28.41
N SER A 327 -15.29 -7.56 29.52
CA SER A 327 -14.07 -7.24 30.26
C SER A 327 -14.06 -8.00 31.59
N GLU A 328 -13.02 -7.85 32.41
CA GLU A 328 -12.91 -8.55 33.70
C GLU A 328 -14.10 -8.29 34.63
N ASN A 329 -14.60 -7.04 34.65
CA ASN A 329 -15.61 -6.59 35.63
C ASN A 329 -17.00 -6.34 35.04
N GLU A 330 -17.15 -6.37 33.71
CA GLU A 330 -18.40 -6.00 33.06
C GLU A 330 -18.62 -6.74 31.74
N THR A 331 -19.88 -6.95 31.39
CA THR A 331 -20.29 -7.42 30.06
C THR A 331 -21.34 -6.48 29.51
N ILE A 332 -21.01 -5.81 28.40
CA ILE A 332 -21.92 -4.91 27.68
C ILE A 332 -22.49 -5.71 26.51
N HIS A 333 -23.81 -5.84 26.47
CA HIS A 333 -24.51 -6.52 25.38
C HIS A 333 -25.41 -5.54 24.64
N LEU A 334 -25.16 -5.36 23.35
CA LEU A 334 -25.94 -4.50 22.47
C LEU A 334 -26.65 -5.33 21.42
N VAL A 335 -27.90 -4.98 21.14
CA VAL A 335 -28.75 -5.64 20.15
C VAL A 335 -29.29 -4.57 19.19
N ARG A 336 -29.25 -4.88 17.89
CA ARG A 336 -29.86 -4.04 16.86
C ARG A 336 -31.38 -4.15 16.97
N GLY A 337 -32.05 -3.03 17.17
CA GLY A 337 -33.50 -2.94 17.24
C GLY A 337 -34.14 -2.59 15.89
N ILE A 338 -35.37 -2.11 15.94
CA ILE A 338 -36.17 -1.73 14.76
C ILE A 338 -35.67 -0.37 14.23
N ASN A 339 -35.70 -0.15 12.91
CA ASN A 339 -35.22 1.09 12.26
C ASN A 339 -33.72 1.37 12.44
N ASN A 340 -32.87 0.34 12.59
CA ASN A 340 -31.42 0.47 12.77
C ASN A 340 -30.97 1.22 14.04
N ASN A 341 -31.84 1.34 15.05
CA ASN A 341 -31.40 1.74 16.37
C ASN A 341 -30.64 0.58 17.06
N TRP A 342 -29.89 0.92 18.10
CA TRP A 342 -29.15 -0.05 18.91
C TRP A 342 -29.49 0.15 20.37
N ASP A 343 -29.83 -0.94 21.04
CA ASP A 343 -30.16 -0.96 22.45
C ASP A 343 -29.11 -1.76 23.22
N ILE A 344 -28.61 -1.18 24.30
CA ILE A 344 -27.85 -1.89 25.32
C ILE A 344 -28.85 -2.62 26.21
N GLN A 345 -28.70 -3.94 26.33
CA GLN A 345 -29.58 -4.78 27.15
C GLN A 345 -28.94 -5.16 28.50
N SER A 346 -27.60 -5.16 28.57
CA SER A 346 -26.83 -5.51 29.76
C SER A 346 -25.59 -4.62 29.85
N PRO A 347 -25.16 -4.19 31.05
CA PRO A 347 -25.74 -4.51 32.37
C PRO A 347 -26.99 -3.71 32.73
N ILE A 348 -27.32 -2.68 31.94
CA ILE A 348 -28.54 -1.88 32.07
C ILE A 348 -29.25 -1.79 30.73
N LYS A 349 -30.57 -1.59 30.76
CA LYS A 349 -31.36 -1.36 29.55
C LYS A 349 -31.33 0.13 29.18
N THR A 350 -30.72 0.48 28.06
CA THR A 350 -30.65 1.87 27.56
C THR A 350 -30.39 1.90 26.06
N THR A 351 -30.59 3.03 25.39
CA THR A 351 -30.25 3.18 23.97
C THR A 351 -28.74 3.41 23.81
N ALA A 352 -28.16 2.98 22.70
CA ALA A 352 -26.76 3.17 22.40
C ALA A 352 -26.51 4.52 21.69
N ASP A 353 -25.33 5.08 21.90
CA ASP A 353 -24.81 6.18 21.10
C ASP A 353 -24.33 5.63 19.75
N LEU A 354 -25.08 5.93 18.69
CA LEU A 354 -24.81 5.40 17.35
C LEU A 354 -23.46 5.87 16.79
N SER A 355 -23.02 7.10 17.13
CA SER A 355 -21.74 7.62 16.65
C SER A 355 -20.57 6.82 17.23
N THR A 356 -20.60 6.58 18.54
CA THR A 356 -19.58 5.82 19.27
C THR A 356 -19.58 4.35 18.86
N LEU A 357 -20.77 3.76 18.65
CA LEU A 357 -20.89 2.40 18.14
C LEU A 357 -20.30 2.27 16.72
N ASN A 358 -20.64 3.18 15.81
CA ASN A 358 -20.09 3.15 14.45
C ASN A 358 -18.57 3.35 14.47
N SER A 359 -18.04 4.22 15.32
CA SER A 359 -16.59 4.37 15.54
C SER A 359 -15.96 3.08 16.06
N LEU A 360 -16.60 2.36 16.98
CA LEU A 360 -16.12 1.06 17.47
C LEU A 360 -16.08 0.00 16.37
N LEU A 361 -17.13 -0.09 15.54
CA LEU A 361 -17.19 -1.04 14.44
C LEU A 361 -16.14 -0.72 13.36
N PHE A 362 -15.92 0.56 13.09
CA PHE A 362 -14.83 1.02 12.24
C PHE A 362 -13.45 0.63 12.79
N ASP A 363 -13.18 0.90 14.08
CA ASP A 363 -11.93 0.51 14.74
C ASP A 363 -11.73 -1.02 14.70
N LEU A 364 -12.79 -1.82 14.83
CA LEU A 364 -12.74 -3.28 14.71
C LEU A 364 -12.40 -3.74 13.29
N LYS A 365 -12.96 -3.08 12.28
CA LYS A 365 -12.71 -3.39 10.87
C LYS A 365 -11.28 -3.02 10.45
N GLU A 366 -10.75 -1.91 10.96
CA GLU A 366 -9.39 -1.46 10.70
C GLU A 366 -8.32 -2.20 11.53
N ALA A 367 -8.74 -2.95 12.55
CA ALA A 367 -7.83 -3.69 13.39
C ALA A 367 -7.08 -4.78 12.60
N LYS A 368 -5.76 -4.81 12.77
CA LYS A 368 -4.88 -5.80 12.16
C LYS A 368 -4.16 -6.63 13.21
N ILE A 369 -3.98 -7.90 12.88
CA ILE A 369 -3.06 -8.79 13.58
C ILE A 369 -1.64 -8.24 13.44
N THR A 370 -0.93 -8.13 14.56
CA THR A 370 0.46 -7.66 14.57
C THR A 370 1.39 -8.79 14.13
N GLU A 371 1.27 -9.95 14.77
CA GLU A 371 2.10 -11.12 14.49
C GLU A 371 1.30 -12.40 14.73
N PHE A 372 1.46 -13.39 13.86
CA PHE A 372 1.01 -14.74 14.15
C PHE A 372 2.09 -15.47 14.94
N ILE A 373 1.76 -15.88 16.16
CA ILE A 373 2.71 -16.45 17.12
C ILE A 373 2.85 -17.94 16.90
N LYS A 374 1.73 -18.65 16.74
CA LYS A 374 1.73 -20.11 16.59
C LYS A 374 0.49 -20.60 15.86
N ILE A 375 0.67 -21.69 15.13
CA ILE A 375 -0.39 -22.55 14.60
C ILE A 375 -0.43 -23.79 15.50
N SER A 376 -1.51 -24.01 16.27
CA SER A 376 -1.60 -25.17 17.16
C SER A 376 -3.02 -25.43 17.64
N LEU A 377 -3.43 -26.70 17.61
CA LEU A 377 -4.66 -27.17 18.26
C LEU A 377 -4.53 -27.20 19.80
N ASP A 378 -3.31 -27.37 20.31
CA ASP A 378 -3.00 -27.28 21.74
C ASP A 378 -2.42 -25.89 22.05
N ILE A 379 -3.26 -25.01 22.60
CA ILE A 379 -2.90 -23.64 22.97
C ILE A 379 -2.38 -23.66 24.41
N PRO A 380 -1.06 -23.39 24.63
CA PRO A 380 -0.49 -23.31 25.97
C PRO A 380 -1.23 -22.33 26.89
N LYS A 381 -1.51 -22.74 28.13
CA LYS A 381 -2.12 -21.91 29.19
C LYS A 381 -1.42 -20.57 29.41
N LYS A 382 -0.10 -20.48 29.13
CA LYS A 382 0.66 -19.22 29.22
C LYS A 382 0.08 -18.09 28.37
N PHE A 383 -0.69 -18.40 27.33
CA PHE A 383 -1.35 -17.40 26.50
C PHE A 383 -2.64 -16.85 27.14
N GLY A 384 -3.20 -17.51 28.16
CA GLY A 384 -4.41 -17.07 28.86
C GLY A 384 -5.68 -17.06 28.00
N LEU A 385 -5.72 -17.86 26.92
CA LEU A 385 -6.84 -17.92 25.98
C LEU A 385 -7.91 -18.94 26.38
N ASP A 386 -7.59 -19.83 27.32
CA ASP A 386 -8.50 -20.75 28.00
C ASP A 386 -9.43 -20.01 28.98
N THR A 387 -8.88 -19.02 29.69
CA THR A 387 -9.64 -18.09 30.55
C THR A 387 -9.41 -16.64 30.13
N PRO A 388 -9.97 -16.20 28.99
CA PRO A 388 -9.66 -14.89 28.43
C PRO A 388 -10.16 -13.77 29.34
N GLN A 389 -9.30 -12.79 29.62
CA GLN A 389 -9.64 -11.60 30.41
C GLN A 389 -10.62 -10.68 29.69
N LYS A 390 -10.52 -10.63 28.35
CA LYS A 390 -11.47 -9.90 27.52
C LYS A 390 -11.97 -10.74 26.35
N SER A 391 -13.20 -10.50 25.92
CA SER A 391 -13.72 -11.09 24.67
C SER A 391 -14.68 -10.15 23.96
N PHE A 392 -14.58 -10.10 22.64
CA PHE A 392 -15.46 -9.34 21.76
C PHE A 392 -16.23 -10.35 20.89
N SER A 393 -17.56 -10.27 20.85
CA SER A 393 -18.38 -11.13 19.99
C SER A 393 -19.28 -10.34 19.06
N LEU A 394 -19.46 -10.83 17.83
CA LEU A 394 -20.45 -10.38 16.85
C LEU A 394 -21.39 -11.53 16.51
N LYS A 395 -22.71 -11.31 16.64
CA LYS A 395 -23.74 -12.22 16.15
C LYS A 395 -24.29 -11.68 14.84
N MET A 396 -24.21 -12.48 13.79
CA MET A 396 -24.59 -12.13 12.43
C MET A 396 -26.01 -12.63 12.09
N LYS A 397 -26.63 -12.06 11.05
CA LYS A 397 -27.97 -12.45 10.56
C LYS A 397 -28.05 -13.89 10.03
N ASP A 398 -26.96 -14.40 9.49
CA ASP A 398 -26.83 -15.80 9.02
C ASP A 398 -26.74 -16.82 10.17
N GLY A 399 -26.79 -16.37 11.43
CA GLY A 399 -26.66 -17.19 12.63
C GLY A 399 -25.22 -17.41 13.08
N LYS A 400 -24.22 -17.01 12.29
CA LYS A 400 -22.81 -17.12 12.65
C LYS A 400 -22.47 -16.19 13.82
N THR A 401 -21.70 -16.71 14.77
CA THR A 401 -21.14 -15.90 15.86
C THR A 401 -19.62 -15.91 15.79
N TRP A 402 -19.06 -14.73 15.61
CA TRP A 402 -17.62 -14.51 15.70
C TRP A 402 -17.26 -14.09 17.12
N THR A 403 -16.19 -14.66 17.67
CA THR A 403 -15.65 -14.27 18.97
C THR A 403 -14.15 -14.09 18.86
N LEU A 404 -13.68 -12.91 19.27
CA LEU A 404 -12.28 -12.64 19.57
C LEU A 404 -12.06 -12.85 21.06
N ARG A 405 -11.08 -13.67 21.41
CA ARG A 405 -10.63 -13.91 22.78
C ARG A 405 -9.29 -13.24 22.97
N PHE A 406 -9.13 -12.48 24.05
CA PHE A 406 -7.89 -11.79 24.40
C PHE A 406 -7.39 -12.35 25.74
N GLY A 407 -6.16 -12.88 25.71
CA GLY A 407 -5.50 -13.50 26.85
C GLY A 407 -4.43 -12.60 27.46
N ASN A 408 -3.31 -13.19 27.84
CA ASN A 408 -2.22 -12.52 28.53
C ASN A 408 -1.48 -11.51 27.62
N GLN A 409 -0.80 -10.55 28.25
CA GLN A 409 0.11 -9.63 27.56
C GLN A 409 1.44 -10.32 27.22
N THR A 410 2.09 -9.87 26.15
CA THR A 410 3.46 -10.24 25.82
C THR A 410 4.42 -9.77 26.91
N SER A 411 5.61 -10.38 27.01
CA SER A 411 6.61 -10.03 28.03
C SER A 411 7.05 -8.57 28.03
N ASN A 412 6.94 -7.87 26.90
CA ASN A 412 7.22 -6.44 26.78
C ASN A 412 6.03 -5.52 27.11
N GLY A 413 4.86 -6.08 27.42
CA GLY A 413 3.63 -5.35 27.78
C GLY A 413 2.94 -4.59 26.64
N LYS A 414 3.47 -4.65 25.40
CA LYS A 414 2.97 -3.87 24.25
C LYS A 414 1.88 -4.57 23.44
N GLN A 415 1.79 -5.89 23.52
CA GLN A 415 0.85 -6.67 22.72
C GLN A 415 0.08 -7.63 23.63
N VAL A 416 -1.06 -8.10 23.13
CA VAL A 416 -1.97 -9.02 23.80
C VAL A 416 -2.13 -10.25 22.91
N PHE A 417 -1.97 -11.44 23.49
CA PHE A 417 -2.27 -12.68 22.77
C PHE A 417 -3.77 -12.80 22.54
N ALA A 418 -4.15 -13.24 21.35
CA ALA A 418 -5.54 -13.35 20.95
C ALA A 418 -5.78 -14.58 20.06
N SER A 419 -7.05 -15.00 20.01
CA SER A 419 -7.56 -16.01 19.08
C SER A 419 -8.95 -15.63 18.61
N ARG A 420 -9.41 -16.24 17.51
CA ARG A 420 -10.75 -16.03 16.97
C ARG A 420 -11.47 -17.33 16.67
N THR A 421 -12.80 -17.30 16.72
CA THR A 421 -13.65 -18.48 16.45
C THR A 421 -13.38 -19.05 15.05
N GLY A 422 -13.24 -20.37 14.96
CA GLY A 422 -13.08 -21.08 13.68
C GLY A 422 -11.62 -21.28 13.24
N GLU A 423 -10.65 -20.82 14.03
CA GLU A 423 -9.22 -20.95 13.72
C GLU A 423 -8.42 -21.50 14.90
N SER A 424 -7.35 -22.23 14.61
CA SER A 424 -6.38 -22.78 15.57
C SER A 424 -5.06 -21.99 15.59
N THR A 425 -5.17 -20.68 15.34
CA THR A 425 -4.05 -19.74 15.36
C THR A 425 -4.06 -18.94 16.66
N VAL A 426 -2.86 -18.72 17.20
CA VAL A 426 -2.61 -17.73 18.25
C VAL A 426 -1.85 -16.59 17.60
N PHE A 427 -2.39 -15.40 17.72
CA PHE A 427 -1.78 -14.18 17.21
C PHE A 427 -1.66 -13.13 18.31
N SER A 428 -0.95 -12.06 18.03
CA SER A 428 -0.86 -10.90 18.90
C SER A 428 -1.47 -9.67 18.25
N ILE A 429 -2.04 -8.81 19.07
CA ILE A 429 -2.60 -7.50 18.70
C ILE A 429 -1.98 -6.46 19.62
N SER A 430 -1.74 -5.25 19.12
CA SER A 430 -1.25 -4.16 19.96
C SER A 430 -2.23 -3.85 21.09
N LYS A 431 -1.70 -3.56 22.27
CA LYS A 431 -2.49 -3.23 23.46
C LYS A 431 -3.37 -2.00 23.23
N GLU A 432 -2.89 -1.05 22.43
CA GLU A 432 -3.60 0.16 22.04
C GLU A 432 -4.85 -0.17 21.21
N VAL A 433 -4.75 -1.09 20.24
CA VAL A 433 -5.90 -1.56 19.47
C VAL A 433 -6.89 -2.26 20.39
N VAL A 434 -6.43 -3.18 21.25
CA VAL A 434 -7.31 -3.85 22.22
C VAL A 434 -8.03 -2.81 23.09
N ASN A 435 -7.34 -1.80 23.63
CA ASN A 435 -7.99 -0.75 24.42
C ASN A 435 -9.04 0.03 23.62
N LYS A 436 -8.81 0.27 22.33
CA LYS A 436 -9.83 0.90 21.47
C LYS A 436 -11.06 0.01 21.27
N LEU A 437 -10.91 -1.30 21.20
CA LEU A 437 -12.04 -2.21 20.99
C LEU A 437 -12.94 -2.38 22.22
N PHE A 438 -12.51 -1.96 23.42
CA PHE A 438 -13.28 -2.10 24.65
C PHE A 438 -13.66 -0.73 25.21
N ARG A 439 -14.69 -0.11 24.60
CA ARG A 439 -15.33 1.12 25.08
C ARG A 439 -16.13 0.83 26.35
N SER A 440 -16.22 1.83 27.23
CA SER A 440 -17.01 1.72 28.45
C SER A 440 -18.51 1.75 28.16
N LEU A 441 -19.32 1.25 29.10
CA LEU A 441 -20.78 1.40 29.04
C LEU A 441 -21.21 2.88 28.94
N HIS A 442 -20.49 3.77 29.62
CA HIS A 442 -20.78 5.20 29.59
C HIS A 442 -20.56 5.80 28.20
N ASP A 443 -19.53 5.37 27.48
CA ASP A 443 -19.25 5.86 26.13
C ASP A 443 -20.26 5.30 25.11
N LEU A 444 -20.64 4.03 25.26
CA LEU A 444 -21.54 3.35 24.32
C LEU A 444 -23.01 3.71 24.49
N ARG A 445 -23.43 4.22 25.65
CA ARG A 445 -24.84 4.59 25.87
C ARG A 445 -25.13 5.97 25.34
N ASN A 446 -26.36 6.19 24.91
CA ASN A 446 -26.84 7.52 24.59
C ASN A 446 -26.83 8.39 25.86
N LYS A 447 -26.13 9.52 25.79
CA LYS A 447 -25.95 10.44 26.91
C LYS A 447 -26.89 11.65 26.90
N LYS A 448 -27.77 11.77 25.89
CA LYS A 448 -28.71 12.89 25.80
C LYS A 448 -29.68 12.89 26.98
N LEU A 449 -29.85 14.05 27.63
CA LEU A 449 -30.79 14.20 28.74
C LEU A 449 -32.24 14.32 28.26
N LEU A 450 -32.45 15.01 27.14
CA LEU A 450 -33.76 15.31 26.59
C LEU A 450 -33.94 14.67 25.22
N GLN A 451 -35.13 14.14 24.97
CA GLN A 451 -35.52 13.58 23.68
C GLN A 451 -36.79 14.27 23.21
N PHE A 452 -36.69 15.08 22.16
CA PHE A 452 -37.80 15.82 21.57
C PHE A 452 -37.52 16.15 20.10
N GLU A 453 -38.59 16.36 19.32
CA GLU A 453 -38.50 16.79 17.92
C GLU A 453 -38.43 18.32 17.84
N SER A 454 -37.41 18.84 17.16
CA SER A 454 -37.05 20.26 17.20
C SER A 454 -38.03 21.16 16.46
N ASP A 455 -38.65 20.64 15.41
CA ASP A 455 -39.66 21.31 14.60
C ASP A 455 -41.00 21.45 15.32
N GLU A 456 -41.34 20.48 16.18
CA GLU A 456 -42.55 20.48 17.00
C GLU A 456 -42.53 21.52 18.13
N VAL A 457 -41.36 21.95 18.60
CA VAL A 457 -41.27 22.94 19.68
C VAL A 457 -41.71 24.31 19.17
N THR A 458 -42.78 24.86 19.78
CA THR A 458 -43.32 26.18 19.47
C THR A 458 -43.18 27.17 20.62
N LYS A 459 -42.90 26.69 21.83
CA LYS A 459 -42.73 27.53 23.02
C LYS A 459 -41.62 27.00 23.92
N ILE A 460 -40.79 27.91 24.43
CA ILE A 460 -39.72 27.65 25.40
C ILE A 460 -39.99 28.51 26.62
N LEU A 461 -40.02 27.89 27.80
CA LEU A 461 -40.20 28.59 29.06
C LEU A 461 -38.96 28.40 29.92
N ILE A 462 -38.30 29.49 30.29
CA ILE A 462 -37.16 29.49 31.20
C ILE A 462 -37.56 30.29 32.44
N LYS A 463 -37.48 29.65 33.61
CA LYS A 463 -37.73 30.31 34.90
C LYS A 463 -36.44 30.28 35.72
N ALA A 464 -35.88 31.45 36.00
CA ALA A 464 -34.66 31.61 36.77
C ALA A 464 -34.93 32.61 37.91
N SER A 465 -34.80 32.16 39.16
CA SER A 465 -35.19 32.96 40.34
C SER A 465 -36.62 33.53 40.23
N ASP A 466 -36.79 34.85 40.20
CA ASP A 466 -38.04 35.60 40.04
C ASP A 466 -38.36 36.00 38.59
N LYS A 467 -37.45 35.72 37.63
CA LYS A 467 -37.61 36.07 36.23
C LYS A 467 -38.23 34.92 35.42
N LEU A 468 -39.13 35.29 34.50
CA LEU A 468 -39.78 34.38 33.56
C LEU A 468 -39.51 34.82 32.12
N PHE A 469 -38.83 33.97 31.37
CA PHE A 469 -38.62 34.14 29.94
C PHE A 469 -39.52 33.18 29.17
N GLU A 470 -40.40 33.73 28.35
CA GLU A 470 -41.33 32.96 27.52
C GLU A 470 -41.03 33.27 26.06
N LEU A 471 -40.47 32.32 25.33
CA LEU A 471 -40.23 32.45 23.89
C LEU A 471 -41.32 31.69 23.13
N LYS A 472 -41.90 32.34 22.11
CA LYS A 472 -42.85 31.73 21.19
C LYS A 472 -42.37 31.80 19.75
N LYS A 473 -42.56 30.70 19.03
CA LYS A 473 -42.29 30.59 17.61
C LYS A 473 -43.46 31.22 16.83
N LYS A 474 -43.16 32.23 16.01
CA LYS A 474 -44.10 32.86 15.08
C LYS A 474 -43.55 32.70 13.67
N GLY A 475 -44.12 31.76 12.90
CA GLY A 475 -43.53 31.34 11.64
C GLY A 475 -42.18 30.64 11.85
N SER A 476 -41.12 31.15 11.24
CA SER A 476 -39.74 30.64 11.41
C SER A 476 -38.93 31.39 12.48
N GLU A 477 -39.49 32.47 13.04
CA GLU A 477 -38.80 33.36 13.98
C GLU A 477 -39.25 33.14 15.42
N TRP A 478 -38.32 33.31 16.36
CA TRP A 478 -38.58 33.24 17.79
C TRP A 478 -38.78 34.66 18.36
N HIS A 479 -39.79 34.81 19.20
CA HIS A 479 -40.10 36.08 19.87
C HIS A 479 -40.13 35.85 21.37
N LEU A 480 -39.51 36.75 22.13
CA LEU A 480 -39.67 36.82 23.57
C LEU A 480 -40.99 37.51 23.86
N GLU A 481 -41.87 36.89 24.63
CA GLU A 481 -43.17 37.43 25.06
C GLU A 481 -43.13 37.93 26.51
N LYS A 482 -42.22 37.39 27.33
CA LYS A 482 -41.98 37.78 28.72
C LYS A 482 -40.47 37.78 29.03
N PRO A 483 -39.98 38.66 29.92
CA PRO A 483 -40.73 39.67 30.68
C PRO A 483 -41.19 40.85 29.81
N GLU A 484 -40.54 41.07 28.67
CA GLU A 484 -40.87 42.11 27.69
C GLU A 484 -41.00 41.50 26.29
N LYS A 485 -41.85 42.10 25.45
CA LYS A 485 -42.06 41.66 24.06
C LYS A 485 -40.92 42.13 23.17
N ILE A 486 -39.96 41.24 22.90
CA ILE A 486 -38.77 41.54 22.09
C ILE A 486 -38.72 40.58 20.90
N LYS A 487 -38.50 41.12 19.71
CA LYS A 487 -38.17 40.30 18.54
C LYS A 487 -36.75 39.78 18.71
N THR A 488 -36.59 38.47 18.87
CA THR A 488 -35.28 37.84 19.04
C THR A 488 -34.79 37.32 17.69
N LYS A 489 -33.47 37.32 17.47
CA LYS A 489 -32.87 36.71 16.28
C LYS A 489 -32.07 35.47 16.73
N HIS A 490 -32.37 34.31 16.16
CA HIS A 490 -31.68 33.02 16.36
C HIS A 490 -31.71 32.36 17.75
N ILE A 491 -31.84 33.09 18.86
CA ILE A 491 -31.70 32.54 20.23
C ILE A 491 -32.59 31.34 20.55
N GLY A 492 -33.83 31.30 20.06
CA GLY A 492 -34.72 30.15 20.28
C GLY A 492 -34.27 28.89 19.55
N HIS A 493 -33.66 29.04 18.36
CA HIS A 493 -33.04 27.92 17.65
C HIS A 493 -31.76 27.46 18.36
N ASP A 494 -30.95 28.39 18.86
CA ASP A 494 -29.72 28.08 19.61
C ASP A 494 -30.01 27.37 20.93
N LEU A 495 -31.08 27.77 21.63
CA LEU A 495 -31.59 27.09 22.82
C LEU A 495 -32.03 25.66 22.52
N ILE A 496 -32.83 25.47 21.47
CA ILE A 496 -33.26 24.12 21.04
C ILE A 496 -32.04 23.26 20.70
N TRP A 497 -31.06 23.80 19.98
CA TRP A 497 -29.84 23.09 19.63
C TRP A 497 -29.02 22.72 20.88
N THR A 498 -28.86 23.66 21.81
CA THR A 498 -28.15 23.46 23.09
C THR A 498 -28.82 22.37 23.92
N LEU A 499 -30.15 22.41 24.06
CA LEU A 499 -30.92 21.45 24.84
C LEU A 499 -30.93 20.05 24.21
N LYS A 500 -30.98 19.96 22.88
CA LYS A 500 -30.84 18.69 22.15
C LYS A 500 -29.41 18.13 22.25
N GLY A 501 -28.43 19.01 22.38
CA GLY A 501 -27.01 18.67 22.57
C GLY A 501 -26.65 18.24 23.99
N LEU A 502 -27.50 18.52 24.98
CA LEU A 502 -27.21 18.35 26.41
C LEU A 502 -26.88 16.89 26.76
N GLU A 503 -25.70 16.67 27.33
CA GLU A 503 -25.22 15.35 27.74
C GLU A 503 -24.86 15.29 29.22
N PHE A 504 -25.19 14.17 29.86
CA PHE A 504 -24.78 13.94 31.25
C PHE A 504 -23.36 13.37 31.29
N ASN A 505 -22.64 13.70 32.36
CA ASN A 505 -21.36 13.08 32.71
C ASN A 505 -21.57 11.83 33.56
N SER A 506 -22.55 11.84 34.49
CA SER A 506 -22.91 10.66 35.28
C SER A 506 -24.37 10.71 35.73
N ILE A 507 -24.89 9.56 36.16
CA ILE A 507 -26.21 9.45 36.78
C ILE A 507 -26.01 9.47 38.30
N VAL A 508 -26.84 10.23 39.00
CA VAL A 508 -26.84 10.29 40.46
C VAL A 508 -27.72 9.16 41.00
N THR A 509 -27.08 8.12 41.56
CA THR A 509 -27.76 6.94 42.11
C THR A 509 -27.19 6.59 43.49
N PRO A 510 -28.01 6.57 44.56
CA PRO A 510 -29.42 6.99 44.59
C PRO A 510 -29.57 8.51 44.35
N PRO A 511 -30.76 8.99 43.91
CA PRO A 511 -31.03 10.41 43.78
C PRO A 511 -30.81 11.16 45.09
N LEU A 512 -30.26 12.38 45.01
CA LEU A 512 -30.10 13.24 46.18
C LEU A 512 -31.45 13.83 46.61
N PRO A 513 -31.68 14.03 47.91
CA PRO A 513 -32.78 14.86 48.40
C PRO A 513 -32.81 16.24 47.71
N GLU A 514 -34.00 16.74 47.38
CA GLU A 514 -34.17 17.97 46.58
C GLU A 514 -33.47 19.20 47.19
N ASN A 515 -33.39 19.30 48.53
CA ASN A 515 -32.66 20.36 49.20
C ASN A 515 -31.14 20.28 48.99
N LEU A 516 -30.56 19.07 49.00
CA LEU A 516 -29.12 18.86 48.77
C LEU A 516 -28.75 19.01 47.29
N ALA A 517 -29.64 18.57 46.40
CA ALA A 517 -29.50 18.75 44.96
C ALA A 517 -29.70 20.20 44.51
N GLY A 518 -30.26 21.08 45.35
CA GLY A 518 -30.67 22.43 44.98
C GLY A 518 -31.88 22.46 44.04
N LEU A 519 -32.73 21.43 44.05
CA LEU A 519 -33.91 21.29 43.19
C LEU A 519 -35.19 21.86 43.83
N ASN A 520 -35.20 22.09 45.15
CA ASN A 520 -36.27 22.84 45.84
C ASN A 520 -36.33 24.31 45.39
N ALA A 521 -35.16 24.89 45.15
CA ALA A 521 -34.97 26.25 44.64
C ALA A 521 -33.97 26.15 43.48
N PRO A 522 -34.41 25.66 42.30
CA PRO A 522 -33.54 25.42 41.17
C PRO A 522 -32.92 26.74 40.71
N LEU A 523 -31.66 26.68 40.27
CA LEU A 523 -30.98 27.81 39.62
C LEU A 523 -31.82 28.33 38.45
N PHE A 524 -32.31 27.39 37.64
CA PHE A 524 -33.38 27.63 36.68
C PHE A 524 -34.09 26.34 36.27
N THR A 525 -35.28 26.49 35.68
CA THR A 525 -36.03 25.40 35.04
C THR A 525 -36.28 25.75 33.58
N ILE A 526 -36.26 24.74 32.71
CA ILE A 526 -36.61 24.88 31.30
C ILE A 526 -37.70 23.88 30.97
N SER A 527 -38.73 24.33 30.26
CA SER A 527 -39.72 23.46 29.62
C SER A 527 -39.93 23.83 28.16
N LEU A 528 -40.06 22.80 27.32
CA LEU A 528 -40.29 22.88 25.88
C LEU A 528 -41.71 22.40 25.60
N TRP A 529 -42.42 23.11 24.74
CA TRP A 529 -43.84 22.89 24.51
C TRP A 529 -44.15 22.85 23.01
N LYS A 530 -45.04 21.95 22.62
CA LYS A 530 -45.57 21.84 21.25
C LYS A 530 -46.69 22.83 20.99
N ASN A 531 -47.46 23.15 22.01
CA ASN A 531 -48.54 24.15 22.03
C ASN A 531 -48.75 24.62 23.48
N GLU A 532 -49.81 25.37 23.78
CA GLU A 532 -50.05 25.88 25.14
C GLU A 532 -50.36 24.80 26.21
N LEU A 533 -50.63 23.56 25.79
CA LEU A 533 -51.11 22.49 26.68
C LEU A 533 -50.17 21.28 26.74
N GLU A 534 -49.29 21.10 25.74
CA GLU A 534 -48.47 19.89 25.58
C GLU A 534 -46.98 20.19 25.79
N GLU A 535 -46.46 19.80 26.96
CA GLU A 535 -45.03 19.81 27.28
C GLU A 535 -44.35 18.58 26.64
N VAL A 536 -43.25 18.81 25.90
CA VAL A 536 -42.50 17.74 25.23
C VAL A 536 -41.19 17.39 25.92
N ALA A 537 -40.63 18.31 26.72
CA ALA A 537 -39.43 18.08 27.51
C ALA A 537 -39.28 19.13 28.62
N ALA A 538 -38.76 18.73 29.78
CA ALA A 538 -38.41 19.66 30.84
C ALA A 538 -37.19 19.21 31.63
N LEU A 539 -36.48 20.19 32.18
CA LEU A 539 -35.40 19.98 33.14
C LEU A 539 -35.39 21.02 34.25
N LYS A 540 -34.81 20.65 35.39
CA LYS A 540 -34.48 21.53 36.50
C LYS A 540 -32.97 21.49 36.73
N VAL A 541 -32.33 22.66 36.76
CA VAL A 541 -30.91 22.79 37.08
C VAL A 541 -30.79 23.22 38.54
N GLY A 542 -30.18 22.37 39.35
CA GLY A 542 -29.97 22.58 40.76
C GLY A 542 -28.60 23.18 41.07
N LYS A 543 -28.00 22.72 42.16
CA LYS A 543 -26.74 23.24 42.70
C LYS A 543 -25.54 22.82 41.84
N LEU A 544 -24.57 23.72 41.71
CA LEU A 544 -23.24 23.43 41.18
C LEU A 544 -22.43 22.63 42.21
N PHE A 545 -21.86 21.51 41.80
CA PHE A 545 -20.96 20.68 42.58
C PHE A 545 -19.50 21.06 42.27
N ASP A 546 -18.93 21.87 43.16
CA ASP A 546 -17.53 22.33 43.13
C ASP A 546 -16.67 21.36 43.97
N PRO A 547 -15.46 20.91 43.54
CA PRO A 547 -14.59 21.45 42.49
C PRO A 547 -14.84 20.92 41.06
N GLU A 548 -15.78 19.99 40.87
CA GLU A 548 -15.94 19.26 39.59
C GLU A 548 -16.57 20.10 38.48
N GLN A 549 -17.11 21.28 38.82
CA GLN A 549 -17.80 22.19 37.89
C GLN A 549 -18.95 21.47 37.15
N GLU A 550 -19.73 20.66 37.87
CA GLU A 550 -20.89 19.93 37.34
C GLU A 550 -22.17 20.31 38.10
N TYR A 551 -23.25 20.58 37.37
CA TYR A 551 -24.57 20.82 37.96
C TYR A 551 -25.32 19.52 38.19
N ILE A 552 -26.10 19.47 39.27
CA ILE A 552 -27.16 18.48 39.41
C ILE A 552 -28.33 18.90 38.54
N VAL A 553 -28.65 18.12 37.51
CA VAL A 553 -29.77 18.38 36.61
C VAL A 553 -30.78 17.26 36.75
N GLN A 554 -32.04 17.60 36.98
CA GLN A 554 -33.15 16.66 36.99
C GLN A 554 -33.89 16.74 35.65
N ALA A 555 -34.06 15.60 34.99
CA ALA A 555 -34.93 15.43 33.83
C ALA A 555 -35.82 14.21 34.07
N GLY A 556 -37.14 14.40 34.03
CA GLY A 556 -38.11 13.42 34.52
C GLY A 556 -37.84 13.04 35.98
N ASN A 557 -37.79 11.73 36.27
CA ASN A 557 -37.57 11.20 37.61
C ASN A 557 -36.10 10.92 37.95
N GLN A 558 -35.16 11.29 37.07
CA GLN A 558 -33.75 10.97 37.22
C GLN A 558 -32.91 12.23 37.41
N GLN A 559 -31.88 12.13 38.26
CA GLN A 559 -30.87 13.16 38.47
C GLN A 559 -29.55 12.78 37.80
N TYR A 560 -28.91 13.78 37.20
CA TYR A 560 -27.69 13.66 36.42
C TYR A 560 -26.66 14.68 36.89
N ARG A 561 -25.37 14.36 36.78
CA ARG A 561 -24.31 15.38 36.80
C ARG A 561 -24.04 15.85 35.38
N VAL A 562 -24.07 17.15 35.15
CA VAL A 562 -23.89 17.77 33.83
C VAL A 562 -22.80 18.82 33.92
N LYS A 563 -21.79 18.75 33.03
CA LYS A 563 -20.66 19.70 33.04
C LYS A 563 -21.12 21.13 32.79
N ASN A 564 -20.52 22.10 33.49
CA ASN A 564 -20.83 23.53 33.39
C ASN A 564 -20.88 24.02 31.93
N LYS A 565 -19.97 23.56 31.06
CA LYS A 565 -19.93 23.92 29.63
C LYS A 565 -21.25 23.72 28.85
N PHE A 566 -22.12 22.82 29.32
CA PHE A 566 -23.42 22.57 28.70
C PHE A 566 -24.54 23.45 29.27
N ILE A 567 -24.31 24.04 30.44
CA ILE A 567 -25.28 24.85 31.19
C ILE A 567 -25.01 26.35 30.99
N GLU A 568 -23.74 26.76 30.97
CA GLU A 568 -23.29 28.15 30.79
C GLU A 568 -23.86 28.86 29.55
N PRO A 569 -24.04 28.23 28.38
CA PRO A 569 -24.62 28.88 27.21
C PRO A 569 -26.11 29.25 27.34
N ILE A 570 -26.80 28.80 28.39
CA ILE A 570 -28.24 29.02 28.57
C ILE A 570 -28.45 30.43 29.16
N PRO A 571 -29.14 31.34 28.44
CA PRO A 571 -29.37 32.70 28.92
C PRO A 571 -30.37 32.76 30.09
N PHE A 572 -30.02 33.51 31.12
CA PHE A 572 -30.88 33.82 32.27
C PHE A 572 -31.02 35.33 32.56
N ASP A 573 -30.45 36.19 31.69
CA ASP A 573 -30.57 37.64 31.74
C ASP A 573 -31.16 38.23 30.45
N LEU A 574 -31.92 39.32 30.58
CA LEU A 574 -32.70 39.93 29.51
C LEU A 574 -31.83 40.41 28.33
N GLU A 575 -30.63 40.93 28.63
CA GLU A 575 -29.67 41.41 27.63
C GLU A 575 -29.29 40.32 26.62
N ASN A 576 -29.27 39.05 27.04
CA ASN A 576 -28.94 37.92 26.16
C ASN A 576 -30.04 37.61 25.12
N PHE A 577 -31.25 38.16 25.30
CA PHE A 577 -32.36 38.00 24.36
C PHE A 577 -32.54 39.21 23.44
N MET A 578 -31.82 40.30 23.69
CA MET A 578 -31.89 41.49 22.85
C MET A 578 -31.17 41.23 21.51
N PRO A 579 -31.72 41.72 20.38
CA PRO A 579 -31.03 41.64 19.11
C PRO A 579 -29.72 42.45 19.18
N GLN A 580 -28.58 41.79 18.98
CA GLN A 580 -27.29 42.46 18.78
C GLN A 580 -27.22 43.16 17.42
#